data_AF-A0A416HD22-F1
#
_entry.id   AF-A0A416HD22-F1
#
_cell.length_a   1.000
_cell.length_b   1.000
_cell.length_c   1.000
_cell.angle_alpha   90.00
_cell.angle_beta   90.00
_cell.angle_gamma   90.00
#
_symmetry.space_group_name_H-M   'P 1'
#
loop_
_entity.id
_entity.type
_entity.pdbx_description
1 polymer ?
#
loop_
_entity_poly.entity_id
_entity_poly.type
_entity_poly.pdbx_seq_one_letter_code
_entity_poly.pdbx_strand_id
1 'polypeptide(L)'
;MGGDKELQQLEERLRLAFGKYSYLRNFWISLGNMEEDYGETLEELDPGAWNGFSDGKITEKASEMLRVTEELFEKMTEESGREMMEVVAQINALGDGAVEKILKMQVGSGRLDEMDAEDFYMCLTGEGAEEDI
;
A
#
# COMPACT_ATOMS: atom_id res chain seq x y z
N MET A 1 -23.78 -22.71 -12.58
CA MET A 1 -24.14 -21.87 -11.42
C MET A 1 -23.03 -21.80 -10.35
N GLY A 2 -21.86 -22.44 -10.51
CA GLY A 2 -20.74 -22.33 -9.54
C GLY A 2 -19.78 -21.14 -9.79
N GLY A 3 -19.48 -20.83 -11.05
CA GLY A 3 -18.46 -19.83 -11.40
C GLY A 3 -18.77 -18.38 -11.00
N ASP A 4 -20.05 -17.98 -10.93
CA ASP A 4 -20.39 -16.61 -10.51
C ASP A 4 -20.20 -16.38 -9.02
N LYS A 5 -20.33 -17.43 -8.17
CA LYS A 5 -20.04 -17.33 -6.74
C LYS A 5 -18.55 -17.24 -6.46
N GLU A 6 -17.75 -17.97 -7.22
CA GLU A 6 -16.29 -17.94 -7.13
C GLU A 6 -15.74 -16.56 -7.55
N LEU A 7 -16.28 -15.98 -8.63
CA LEU A 7 -15.94 -14.63 -9.06
C LEU A 7 -16.32 -13.56 -8.02
N GLN A 8 -17.49 -13.67 -7.39
CA GLN A 8 -17.89 -12.76 -6.30
C GLN A 8 -16.96 -12.88 -5.09
N GLN A 9 -16.51 -14.09 -4.76
CA GLN A 9 -15.56 -14.28 -3.66
C GLN A 9 -14.18 -13.70 -3.98
N LEU A 10 -13.72 -13.84 -5.22
CA LEU A 10 -12.45 -13.25 -5.66
C LEU A 10 -12.52 -11.73 -5.73
N GLU A 11 -13.65 -11.17 -6.19
CA GLU A 11 -13.88 -9.72 -6.21
C GLU A 11 -13.81 -9.12 -4.79
N GLU A 12 -14.54 -9.70 -3.84
CA GLU A 12 -14.53 -9.22 -2.45
C GLU A 12 -13.14 -9.38 -1.81
N ARG A 13 -12.44 -10.49 -2.06
CA ARG A 13 -11.06 -10.69 -1.58
C ARG A 13 -10.10 -9.67 -2.15
N LEU A 14 -10.20 -9.38 -3.45
CA LEU A 14 -9.35 -8.40 -4.12
C LEU A 14 -9.60 -7.01 -3.52
N ARG A 15 -10.87 -6.64 -3.34
CA ARG A 15 -11.27 -5.37 -2.74
C ARG A 15 -10.67 -5.19 -1.34
N LEU A 16 -10.77 -6.22 -0.50
CA LEU A 16 -10.23 -6.18 0.86
C LEU A 16 -8.69 -6.11 0.87
N ALA A 17 -8.03 -6.92 0.03
CA ALA A 17 -6.57 -6.95 -0.04
C ALA A 17 -6.01 -5.63 -0.58
N PHE A 18 -6.61 -5.09 -1.65
CA PHE A 18 -6.25 -3.80 -2.22
C PHE A 18 -6.49 -2.66 -1.25
N GLY A 19 -7.67 -2.59 -0.61
CA GLY A 19 -7.96 -1.55 0.38
C GLY A 19 -6.99 -1.55 1.57
N LYS A 20 -6.62 -2.74 2.05
CA LYS A 20 -5.58 -2.92 3.08
C LYS A 20 -4.21 -2.42 2.57
N TYR A 21 -3.81 -2.80 1.37
CA TYR A 21 -2.56 -2.36 0.76
C TYR A 21 -2.50 -0.84 0.59
N SER A 22 -3.51 -0.24 -0.02
CA SER A 22 -3.56 1.21 -0.26
C SER A 22 -3.55 1.99 1.05
N TYR A 23 -4.27 1.53 2.07
CA TYR A 23 -4.24 2.16 3.40
C TYR A 23 -2.84 2.12 4.01
N LEU A 24 -2.17 0.96 4.00
CA LEU A 24 -0.83 0.79 4.57
C LEU A 24 0.21 1.58 3.80
N ARG A 25 0.16 1.54 2.46
CA ARG A 25 1.05 2.31 1.58
C ARG A 25 0.95 3.81 1.84
N ASN A 26 -0.26 4.35 1.90
CA ASN A 26 -0.47 5.78 2.15
C ASN A 26 0.04 6.20 3.53
N PHE A 27 -0.15 5.34 4.53
CA PHE A 27 0.37 5.59 5.87
C PHE A 27 1.90 5.52 5.91
N TRP A 28 2.51 4.53 5.24
CA TRP A 28 3.96 4.39 5.13
C TRP A 28 4.60 5.61 4.45
N ILE A 29 4.06 6.08 3.32
CA ILE A 29 4.53 7.30 2.64
C ILE A 29 4.43 8.51 3.58
N SER A 30 3.31 8.65 4.31
CA SER A 30 3.13 9.75 5.26
C SER A 30 4.14 9.70 6.40
N LEU A 31 4.52 8.51 6.86
CA LEU A 31 5.54 8.31 7.89
C LEU A 31 6.95 8.65 7.37
N GLY A 32 7.30 8.21 6.16
CA GLY A 32 8.59 8.52 5.54
C GLY A 32 8.79 10.03 5.40
N ASN A 33 7.78 10.74 4.89
CA ASN A 33 7.81 12.21 4.82
C ASN A 33 8.00 12.85 6.21
N MET A 34 7.35 12.29 7.24
CA MET A 34 7.47 12.80 8.61
C MET A 34 8.85 12.52 9.23
N GLU A 35 9.46 11.39 8.90
CA GLU A 35 10.83 11.03 9.33
C GLU A 35 11.84 11.98 8.70
N GLU A 36 11.70 12.27 7.40
CA GLU A 36 12.52 13.22 6.65
C GLU A 36 12.40 14.65 7.22
N ASP A 37 11.16 15.17 7.35
CA ASP A 37 10.87 16.49 7.93
C ASP A 37 11.47 16.63 9.35
N TYR A 38 11.41 15.55 10.15
CA TYR A 38 11.96 15.53 11.50
C TYR A 38 13.49 15.54 11.48
N GLY A 39 14.11 14.79 10.57
CA GLY A 39 15.55 14.78 10.34
C GLY A 39 16.08 16.17 9.96
N GLU A 40 15.44 16.84 8.99
CA GLU A 40 15.79 18.21 8.58
C GLU A 40 15.64 19.21 9.74
N THR A 41 14.54 19.10 10.49
CA THR A 41 14.31 19.96 11.67
C THR A 41 15.40 19.79 12.72
N LEU A 42 15.88 18.56 12.95
CA LEU A 42 16.97 18.30 13.88
C LEU A 42 18.29 18.86 13.35
N GLU A 43 18.57 18.75 12.05
CA GLU A 43 19.75 19.35 11.44
C GLU A 43 19.81 20.86 11.68
N GLU A 44 18.68 21.55 11.57
CA GLU A 44 18.59 23.00 11.78
C GLU A 44 18.61 23.43 13.25
N LEU A 45 17.84 22.76 14.11
CA LEU A 45 17.53 23.24 15.46
C LEU A 45 18.35 22.57 16.56
N ASP A 46 18.80 21.33 16.37
CA ASP A 46 19.70 20.62 17.29
C ASP A 46 20.72 19.77 16.50
N PRO A 47 21.67 20.40 15.78
CA PRO A 47 22.63 19.69 14.92
C PRO A 47 23.46 18.65 15.67
N GLY A 48 23.61 18.79 17.00
CA GLY A 48 24.28 17.83 17.87
C GLY A 48 23.48 16.54 18.08
N ALA A 49 22.15 16.61 18.08
CA ALA A 49 21.31 15.42 18.06
C ALA A 49 21.30 14.77 16.66
N TRP A 50 21.34 15.56 15.59
CA TRP A 50 21.37 15.05 14.21
C TRP A 50 22.69 14.33 13.86
N ASN A 51 23.84 14.87 14.24
CA ASN A 51 25.16 14.29 13.93
C ASN A 51 25.59 13.14 14.87
N GLY A 52 24.69 12.65 15.73
CA GLY A 52 24.97 11.57 16.67
C GLY A 52 25.90 11.94 17.84
N PHE A 53 26.14 13.24 18.09
CA PHE A 53 26.80 13.72 19.30
C PHE A 53 25.77 14.07 20.38
N SER A 54 25.02 13.09 20.92
CA SER A 54 24.29 13.36 22.16
C SER A 54 23.94 12.13 23.00
N ASP A 55 23.91 12.33 24.31
CA ASP A 55 23.81 11.32 25.37
C ASP A 55 22.39 10.69 25.53
N GLY A 56 21.72 10.29 24.44
CA GLY A 56 20.39 9.67 24.53
C GLY A 56 19.26 10.66 24.81
N LYS A 57 19.28 11.80 24.12
CA LYS A 57 18.20 12.81 24.18
C LYS A 57 16.88 12.23 23.67
N ILE A 58 15.77 12.80 24.13
CA ILE A 58 14.41 12.45 23.69
C ILE A 58 14.21 12.58 22.17
N THR A 59 14.99 13.45 21.52
CA THR A 59 14.96 13.70 20.07
C THR A 59 15.49 12.53 19.26
N GLU A 60 16.61 11.93 19.67
CA GLU A 60 17.14 10.71 19.06
C GLU A 60 16.18 9.54 19.22
N LYS A 61 15.55 9.41 20.40
CA LYS A 61 14.54 8.38 20.64
C LYS A 61 13.30 8.59 19.77
N ALA A 62 12.90 9.83 19.53
CA ALA A 62 11.79 10.14 18.62
C ALA A 62 12.14 9.79 17.16
N SER A 63 13.34 10.14 16.68
CA SER A 63 13.82 9.74 15.34
C SER A 63 13.90 8.21 15.20
N GLU A 64 14.47 7.52 16.19
CA GLU A 64 14.53 6.05 16.21
C GLU A 64 13.13 5.42 16.18
N MET A 65 12.18 5.96 16.96
CA MET A 65 10.80 5.49 16.96
C MET A 65 10.10 5.74 15.62
N LEU A 66 10.30 6.90 14.99
CA LEU A 66 9.74 7.21 13.67
C LEU A 66 10.27 6.21 12.63
N ARG A 67 11.58 6.04 12.55
CA ARG A 67 12.23 5.10 11.62
C ARG A 67 11.77 3.65 11.83
N VAL A 68 11.76 3.16 13.07
CA VAL A 68 11.29 1.78 13.35
C VAL A 68 9.81 1.60 13.01
N THR A 69 9.00 2.65 13.20
CA THR A 69 7.58 2.61 12.83
C THR A 69 7.42 2.58 11.31
N GLU A 70 8.19 3.40 10.59
CA GLU A 70 8.24 3.37 9.12
C GLU A 70 8.62 1.99 8.59
N GLU A 71 9.72 1.40 9.06
CA GLU A 71 10.17 0.04 8.67
C GLU A 71 9.10 -1.04 8.95
N LEU A 72 8.29 -0.87 10.00
CA LEU A 72 7.18 -1.78 10.30
C LEU A 72 6.07 -1.64 9.25
N PHE A 73 5.69 -0.41 8.90
CA PHE A 73 4.64 -0.15 7.92
C PHE A 73 5.07 -0.49 6.49
N GLU A 74 6.36 -0.35 6.16
CA GLU A 74 6.95 -0.86 4.92
C GLU A 74 6.69 -2.37 4.79
N LYS A 75 7.10 -3.16 5.80
CA LYS A 75 6.91 -4.63 5.81
C LYS A 75 5.44 -5.03 5.73
N MET A 76 4.57 -4.33 6.45
CA MET A 76 3.12 -4.56 6.39
C MET A 76 2.56 -4.25 5.00
N THR A 77 3.06 -3.18 4.36
CA THR A 77 2.70 -2.81 2.99
C THR A 77 3.15 -3.89 2.01
N GLU A 78 4.39 -4.37 2.10
CA GLU A 78 4.90 -5.47 1.26
C GLU A 78 4.08 -6.77 1.43
N GLU A 79 3.74 -7.13 2.66
CA GLU A 79 2.93 -8.33 2.94
C GLU A 79 1.52 -8.20 2.36
N SER A 80 0.89 -7.04 2.53
CA SER A 80 -0.42 -6.77 1.95
C SER A 80 -0.40 -6.70 0.42
N GLY A 81 0.70 -6.20 -0.17
CA GLY A 81 0.91 -6.21 -1.62
C GLY A 81 1.03 -7.63 -2.17
N ARG A 82 1.73 -8.53 -1.45
CA ARG A 82 1.79 -9.95 -1.80
C ARG A 82 0.41 -10.61 -1.75
N GLU A 83 -0.36 -10.38 -0.68
CA GLU A 83 -1.73 -10.88 -0.54
C GLU A 83 -2.63 -10.41 -1.70
N MET A 84 -2.54 -9.13 -2.07
CA MET A 84 -3.26 -8.54 -3.20
C MET A 84 -2.87 -9.21 -4.52
N MET A 85 -1.58 -9.36 -4.80
CA MET A 85 -1.08 -9.97 -6.04
C MET A 85 -1.44 -11.45 -6.14
N GLU A 86 -1.53 -12.18 -5.03
CA GLU A 86 -2.03 -13.56 -5.03
C GLU A 86 -3.48 -13.65 -5.49
N VAL A 87 -4.33 -12.69 -5.10
CA VAL A 87 -5.73 -12.63 -5.55
C VAL A 87 -5.80 -12.25 -7.02
N VAL A 88 -5.00 -11.29 -7.48
CA VAL A 88 -4.89 -10.93 -8.90
C VAL A 88 -4.47 -12.15 -9.73
N ALA A 89 -3.48 -12.92 -9.28
CA ALA A 89 -3.04 -14.13 -9.96
C ALA A 89 -4.15 -15.19 -10.07
N GLN A 90 -4.95 -15.36 -9.00
CA GLN A 90 -6.12 -16.25 -9.02
C GLN A 90 -7.18 -15.79 -10.04
N ILE A 91 -7.42 -14.48 -10.15
CA ILE A 91 -8.35 -13.91 -11.13
C ILE A 91 -7.84 -14.14 -12.55
N ASN A 92 -6.55 -13.85 -12.80
CA ASN A 92 -5.93 -14.02 -14.12
C ASN A 92 -5.92 -15.49 -14.56
N ALA A 93 -5.79 -16.44 -13.61
CA ALA A 93 -5.88 -17.86 -13.91
C ALA A 93 -7.27 -18.32 -14.41
N LEU A 94 -8.33 -17.53 -14.16
CA LEU A 94 -9.67 -17.78 -14.69
C LEU A 94 -9.86 -17.25 -16.13
N GLY A 95 -8.88 -16.50 -16.66
CA GLY A 95 -8.85 -15.94 -18.01
C GLY A 95 -9.51 -14.57 -18.14
N ASP A 96 -9.32 -13.91 -19.29
CA ASP A 96 -9.68 -12.50 -19.55
C ASP A 96 -11.14 -12.15 -19.24
N GLY A 97 -12.06 -13.12 -19.43
CA GLY A 97 -13.48 -12.94 -19.10
C GLY A 97 -13.78 -12.77 -17.60
N ALA A 98 -12.86 -13.17 -16.72
CA ALA A 98 -12.97 -12.95 -15.27
C ALA A 98 -12.62 -11.51 -14.89
N VAL A 99 -11.54 -10.96 -15.45
CA VAL A 99 -11.11 -9.57 -15.24
C VAL A 99 -12.22 -8.60 -15.65
N GLU A 100 -12.77 -8.76 -16.85
CA GLU A 100 -13.86 -7.90 -17.35
C GLU A 100 -15.11 -7.97 -16.46
N LYS A 101 -15.43 -9.15 -15.92
CA LYS A 101 -16.57 -9.32 -15.01
C LYS A 101 -16.34 -8.63 -13.67
N ILE A 102 -15.13 -8.74 -13.10
CA ILE A 102 -14.79 -8.09 -11.83
C ILE A 102 -14.82 -6.57 -11.97
N LEU A 103 -14.27 -6.03 -13.07
CA LEU A 103 -14.36 -4.61 -13.39
C LEU A 103 -15.82 -4.14 -13.46
N LYS A 104 -16.69 -4.90 -14.14
CA LYS A 104 -18.13 -4.60 -14.22
C LYS A 104 -18.84 -4.68 -12.87
N MET A 105 -18.46 -5.63 -12.01
CA MET A 105 -19.00 -5.75 -10.64
C MET A 105 -18.68 -4.51 -9.80
N GLN A 106 -17.45 -3.98 -9.89
CA GLN A 106 -17.06 -2.77 -9.18
C GLN A 106 -17.84 -1.55 -9.67
N VAL A 107 -17.86 -1.30 -10.99
CA VAL A 107 -18.58 -0.17 -11.60
C VAL A 107 -20.08 -0.23 -11.31
N GLY A 108 -20.69 -1.41 -11.41
CA GLY A 108 -22.12 -1.62 -11.16
C GLY A 108 -22.53 -1.45 -9.70
N SER A 109 -21.59 -1.54 -8.76
CA SER A 109 -21.86 -1.40 -7.32
C SER A 109 -21.77 0.04 -6.80
N GLY A 110 -21.26 0.98 -7.59
CA GLY A 110 -21.04 2.37 -7.16
C GLY A 110 -20.03 2.49 -6.01
N ARG A 111 -19.07 1.56 -5.92
CA ARG A 111 -18.08 1.47 -4.83
C ARG A 111 -16.69 2.00 -5.20
N LEU A 112 -16.58 2.69 -6.34
CA LEU A 112 -15.34 3.34 -6.79
C LEU A 112 -15.01 4.63 -6.01
N ASP A 113 -15.77 4.93 -4.96
CA ASP A 113 -15.70 6.22 -4.27
C ASP A 113 -14.62 6.24 -3.17
N GLU A 114 -14.12 5.07 -2.74
CA GLU A 114 -13.00 4.89 -1.79
C GLU A 114 -11.72 4.37 -2.46
N MET A 115 -11.81 3.98 -3.73
CA MET A 115 -10.76 3.31 -4.49
C MET A 115 -10.40 4.18 -5.68
N ASP A 116 -9.12 4.50 -5.87
CA ASP A 116 -8.71 5.06 -7.15
C ASP A 116 -8.97 4.00 -8.23
N ALA A 117 -9.92 4.29 -9.11
CA ALA A 117 -10.35 3.39 -10.18
C ALA A 117 -9.18 3.05 -11.12
N GLU A 118 -8.22 3.97 -11.23
CA GLU A 118 -7.01 3.81 -12.03
C GLU A 118 -6.07 2.80 -11.37
N ASP A 119 -5.72 2.96 -10.09
CA ASP A 119 -4.86 2.00 -9.38
C ASP A 119 -5.45 0.58 -9.35
N PHE A 120 -6.77 0.46 -9.17
CA PHE A 120 -7.44 -0.84 -9.19
C PHE A 120 -7.39 -1.50 -10.58
N TYR A 121 -7.54 -0.70 -11.64
CA TYR A 121 -7.41 -1.17 -13.02
C TYR A 121 -5.98 -1.62 -13.34
N MET A 122 -4.98 -0.82 -12.97
CA MET A 122 -3.57 -1.17 -13.16
C MET A 122 -3.20 -2.46 -12.41
N CYS A 123 -3.68 -2.60 -11.17
CA CYS A 123 -3.47 -3.81 -10.37
C CYS A 123 -4.07 -5.07 -11.02
N LEU A 124 -5.24 -4.97 -11.65
CA LEU A 124 -5.91 -6.11 -12.27
C LEU A 124 -5.30 -6.51 -13.62
N THR A 125 -4.91 -5.52 -14.41
CA THR A 125 -4.47 -5.73 -15.80
C THR A 125 -2.96 -5.89 -15.92
N GLY A 126 -2.19 -5.41 -14.92
CA GLY A 126 -0.75 -5.27 -15.01
C GLY A 126 -0.30 -4.15 -15.94
N GLU A 127 -1.23 -3.42 -16.56
CA GLU A 127 -0.94 -2.25 -17.39
C GLU A 127 -0.72 -1.05 -16.45
N GLY A 128 0.53 -0.65 -16.24
CA GLY A 128 0.88 0.48 -15.37
C GLY A 128 1.95 0.21 -14.31
N ALA A 129 2.52 -1.00 -14.24
CA ALA A 129 3.84 -1.16 -13.65
C ALA A 129 4.85 -0.48 -14.59
N GLU A 130 4.96 0.86 -14.51
CA GLU A 130 6.13 1.53 -15.05
C GLU A 130 7.36 0.88 -14.39
N GLU A 131 8.25 0.40 -15.25
CA GLU A 131 9.60 -0.04 -14.88
C GLU A 131 10.34 1.17 -14.30
N ASP A 132 10.19 1.43 -13.00
CA ASP A 132 11.13 2.28 -12.29
C ASP A 132 12.42 1.47 -12.06
N ILE A 133 13.31 1.55 -13.05
CA ILE A 133 14.73 1.17 -12.99
C ILE A 133 15.55 2.34 -12.43
#